data_AF-A0A679GBW7-F1
#
_entry.id   AF-A0A679GBW7-F1
#
_cell.length_a   1.000
_cell.length_b   1.000
_cell.length_c   1.000
_cell.angle_alpha   90.00
_cell.angle_beta   90.00
_cell.angle_gamma   90.00
#
_symmetry.space_group_name_H-M   'P 1'
#
loop_
_entity.id
_entity.type
_entity.pdbx_description
1 polymer ?
#
loop_
_entity_poly.entity_id
_entity_poly.type
_entity_poly.pdbx_seq_one_letter_code
_entity_poly.pdbx_strand_id
1 'polypeptide(L)'
;MVDFARFVHSKILCTWCAAYQDQMAWIYTPFEHYAFLRDSLNMLHQAGQLSLELRNELTLAAWASFQFACQRAELSETCYQYRYLYDLVDGETKVGEVDTESRFKLYGPAPCSGLISPRYQHEGEWELRGYVEYVATVFGVVRGLEVELADGRRLHMRRATPAHLITRWADRRQ
;
A
#
# COMPACT_ATOMS: atom_id res chain seq x y z
N MET A 1 33.08 33.90 3.93
CA MET A 1 32.10 33.25 3.03
C MET A 1 31.82 31.87 3.57
N VAL A 2 30.60 31.60 4.02
CA VAL A 2 30.18 30.24 4.37
C VAL A 2 30.21 29.44 3.07
N ASP A 3 30.97 28.35 3.07
CA ASP A 3 31.16 27.50 1.90
C ASP A 3 29.80 26.89 1.52
N PHE A 4 29.14 27.50 0.54
CA PHE A 4 27.77 27.20 0.14
C PHE A 4 27.64 25.74 -0.31
N ALA A 5 28.73 25.20 -0.85
CA ALA A 5 28.95 23.78 -1.03
C ALA A 5 28.70 23.08 0.32
N ARG A 6 29.60 23.20 1.29
CA ARG A 6 29.52 22.50 2.59
C ARG A 6 28.16 22.64 3.33
N PHE A 7 27.46 23.78 3.19
CA PHE A 7 26.10 23.96 3.73
C PHE A 7 25.04 23.10 3.01
N VAL A 8 25.02 23.11 1.67
CA VAL A 8 24.18 22.21 0.85
C VAL A 8 24.59 20.73 1.05
N HIS A 9 25.88 20.45 1.29
CA HIS A 9 26.43 19.11 1.56
C HIS A 9 25.82 18.50 2.83
N SER A 10 25.68 19.28 3.90
CA SER A 10 24.99 18.81 5.11
C SER A 10 23.50 18.56 4.84
N LYS A 11 22.85 19.39 4.01
CA LYS A 11 21.41 19.31 3.79
C LYS A 11 21.01 18.06 3.02
N ILE A 12 21.72 17.68 1.95
CA ILE A 12 21.35 16.49 1.16
C ILE A 12 21.63 15.21 1.95
N LEU A 13 22.78 15.13 2.66
CA LEU A 13 23.08 14.00 3.52
C LEU A 13 22.09 13.90 4.70
N CYS A 14 21.73 15.03 5.33
CA CYS A 14 20.70 15.07 6.36
C CYS A 14 19.31 14.70 5.81
N THR A 15 18.96 15.14 4.60
CA THR A 15 17.73 14.73 3.92
C THR A 15 17.73 13.24 3.62
N TRP A 16 18.88 12.69 3.20
CA TRP A 16 19.02 11.26 2.98
C TRP A 16 18.85 10.48 4.29
N CYS A 17 19.52 10.89 5.37
CA CYS A 17 19.38 10.25 6.67
C CYS A 17 17.95 10.35 7.22
N ALA A 18 17.30 11.51 7.07
CA ALA A 18 15.92 11.71 7.47
C ALA A 18 14.95 10.84 6.65
N ALA A 19 15.16 10.78 5.33
CA ALA A 19 14.38 9.93 4.44
C ALA A 19 14.60 8.44 4.73
N TYR A 20 15.84 8.01 4.98
CA TYR A 20 16.15 6.62 5.34
C TYR A 20 15.43 6.19 6.63
N GLN A 21 15.27 7.11 7.58
CA GLN A 21 14.54 6.89 8.84
C GLN A 21 13.01 7.02 8.70
N ASP A 22 12.48 7.42 7.53
CA ASP A 22 11.05 7.57 7.31
C ASP A 22 10.35 6.21 7.18
N GLN A 23 9.92 5.67 8.31
CA GLN A 23 9.20 4.41 8.38
C GLN A 23 7.90 4.42 7.58
N MET A 24 7.26 5.58 7.36
CA MET A 24 6.00 5.63 6.60
C MET A 24 6.26 5.45 5.11
N ALA A 25 7.31 6.07 4.57
CA ALA A 25 7.66 5.92 3.16
C ALA A 25 8.03 4.46 2.82
N TRP A 26 8.70 3.75 3.72
CA TRP A 26 8.94 2.30 3.59
C TRP A 26 7.67 1.46 3.59
N ILE A 27 6.62 1.87 4.30
CA ILE A 27 5.36 1.13 4.39
C ILE A 27 4.49 1.34 3.16
N TYR A 28 4.36 2.58 2.67
CA TYR A 28 3.35 2.92 1.65
C TYR A 28 3.88 2.96 0.22
N THR A 29 5.17 3.26 0.03
CA THR A 29 5.77 3.45 -1.30
C THR A 29 7.19 2.87 -1.34
N PRO A 30 7.40 1.59 -1.00
CA PRO A 30 8.74 1.02 -0.85
C PRO A 30 9.57 1.10 -2.13
N PHE A 31 8.95 0.95 -3.31
CA PHE A 31 9.62 0.98 -4.60
C PHE A 31 10.11 2.38 -4.97
N GLU A 32 9.23 3.38 -4.92
CA GLU A 32 9.56 4.79 -5.20
C GLU A 32 10.54 5.34 -4.17
N HIS A 33 10.38 4.94 -2.90
CA HIS A 33 11.25 5.39 -1.82
C HIS A 33 12.67 4.80 -1.92
N TYR A 34 12.80 3.51 -2.25
CA TYR A 34 14.11 2.91 -2.51
C TYR A 34 14.79 3.55 -3.73
N ALA A 35 14.04 3.80 -4.81
CA ALA A 35 14.57 4.48 -5.99
C ALA A 35 15.12 5.88 -5.64
N PHE A 36 14.35 6.67 -4.87
CA PHE A 36 14.79 7.97 -4.38
C PHE A 36 16.09 7.90 -3.55
N LEU A 37 16.20 6.96 -2.61
CA LEU A 37 17.38 6.80 -1.76
C LEU A 37 18.61 6.36 -2.55
N ARG A 38 18.45 5.41 -3.48
CA ARG A 38 19.52 4.95 -4.38
C ARG A 38 20.01 6.08 -5.27
N ASP A 39 19.10 6.82 -5.89
CA ASP A 39 19.44 7.89 -6.82
C ASP A 39 20.10 9.07 -6.08
N SER A 40 19.65 9.35 -4.85
CA SER A 40 20.30 10.33 -3.97
C SER A 40 21.73 9.93 -3.59
N LEU A 41 22.00 8.65 -3.30
CA LEU A 41 23.36 8.16 -3.05
C LEU A 41 24.25 8.25 -4.29
N ASN A 42 23.69 8.02 -5.48
CA ASN A 42 24.41 8.19 -6.75
C ASN A 42 24.79 9.65 -6.97
N MET A 43 23.87 10.58 -6.71
CA MET A 43 24.14 12.02 -6.80
C MET A 43 25.22 12.44 -5.80
N LEU A 44 25.16 11.96 -4.55
CA LEU A 44 26.16 12.25 -3.51
C LEU A 44 27.55 11.72 -3.89
N HIS A 45 27.64 10.53 -4.48
CA HIS A 45 28.91 9.98 -4.96
C HIS A 45 29.46 10.74 -6.17
N GLN A 46 28.62 11.07 -7.15
CA GLN A 46 29.02 11.87 -8.32
C GLN A 46 29.49 13.27 -7.93
N ALA A 47 28.92 13.83 -6.87
CA ALA A 47 29.36 15.09 -6.27
C ALA A 47 30.65 14.96 -5.43
N GLY A 48 31.25 13.78 -5.33
CA GLY A 48 32.46 13.52 -4.54
C GLY A 48 32.26 13.53 -3.03
N GLN A 49 31.01 13.46 -2.56
CA GLN A 49 30.67 13.57 -1.12
C GLN A 49 30.69 12.21 -0.40
N LEU A 50 30.61 11.12 -1.16
CA LEU A 50 30.71 9.75 -0.65
C LEU A 50 31.79 9.01 -1.42
N SER A 51 32.61 8.24 -0.70
CA SER A 51 33.45 7.22 -1.34
C SER A 51 32.56 6.18 -2.03
N LEU A 52 33.10 5.51 -3.04
CA LEU A 52 32.39 4.42 -3.72
C LEU A 52 32.01 3.30 -2.74
N GLU A 53 32.90 3.00 -1.80
CA GLU A 53 32.68 2.01 -0.73
C GLU A 53 31.49 2.39 0.16
N LEU A 54 31.49 3.61 0.72
CA LEU A 54 30.41 4.06 1.59
C LEU A 54 29.07 4.16 0.86
N ARG A 55 29.07 4.60 -0.41
CA ARG A 55 27.88 4.59 -1.27
C ARG A 55 27.32 3.18 -1.44
N ASN A 56 28.18 2.18 -1.65
CA ASN A 56 27.76 0.79 -1.80
C ASN A 56 27.21 0.20 -0.49
N GLU A 57 27.87 0.48 0.64
CA GLU A 57 27.37 0.08 1.97
C GLU A 57 25.98 0.65 2.24
N LEU A 58 25.78 1.95 2.02
CA LEU A 58 24.48 2.60 2.22
C LEU A 58 23.42 2.10 1.24
N THR A 59 23.80 1.81 -0.02
CA THR A 59 22.89 1.19 -1.00
C THR A 59 22.46 -0.20 -0.54
N LEU A 60 23.39 -1.01 -0.03
CA LEU A 60 23.07 -2.35 0.48
C LEU A 60 22.19 -2.28 1.74
N ALA A 61 22.42 -1.32 2.63
CA ALA A 61 21.57 -1.08 3.78
C ALA A 61 20.14 -0.67 3.36
N ALA A 62 20.01 0.25 2.40
CA ALA A 62 18.72 0.64 1.84
C ALA A 62 18.04 -0.51 1.09
N TRP A 63 18.80 -1.36 0.42
CA TRP A 63 18.29 -2.56 -0.26
C TRP A 63 17.76 -3.59 0.74
N ALA A 64 18.46 -3.82 1.86
CA ALA A 64 17.98 -4.70 2.92
C ALA A 64 16.68 -4.16 3.55
N SER A 65 16.61 -2.85 3.81
CA SER A 65 15.38 -2.20 4.28
C SER A 65 14.24 -2.30 3.27
N PHE A 66 14.53 -2.13 1.98
CA PHE A 66 13.57 -2.32 0.89
C PHE A 66 13.07 -3.76 0.81
N GLN A 67 13.96 -4.76 0.84
CA GLN A 67 13.58 -6.17 0.83
C GLN A 67 12.70 -6.52 2.04
N PHE A 68 13.04 -6.00 3.23
CA PHE A 68 12.24 -6.17 4.43
C PHE A 68 10.87 -5.47 4.31
N ALA A 69 10.83 -4.29 3.71
CA ALA A 69 9.59 -3.56 3.44
C ALA A 69 8.71 -4.27 2.40
N CYS A 70 9.29 -4.83 1.34
CA CYS A 70 8.59 -5.68 0.37
C CYS A 70 8.08 -6.97 1.01
N GLN A 71 8.90 -7.66 1.81
CA GLN A 71 8.45 -8.84 2.57
C GLN A 71 7.33 -8.48 3.56
N ARG A 72 7.40 -7.30 4.19
CA ARG A 72 6.32 -6.80 5.05
C ARG A 72 5.08 -6.36 4.28
N ALA A 73 5.22 -5.80 3.08
CA ALA A 73 4.11 -5.49 2.19
C ALA A 73 3.44 -6.81 1.74
N GLU A 74 4.24 -7.77 1.27
CA GLU A 74 3.86 -9.15 0.95
C GLU A 74 3.32 -9.92 2.15
N LEU A 75 3.60 -9.52 3.41
CA LEU A 75 3.00 -10.02 4.66
C LEU A 75 1.77 -9.19 5.10
N SER A 76 1.66 -7.92 4.72
CA SER A 76 0.48 -7.07 4.96
C SER A 76 -0.66 -7.39 4.00
N GLU A 77 -0.33 -7.82 2.77
CA GLU A 77 -1.21 -8.52 1.82
C GLU A 77 -1.70 -9.88 2.36
N THR A 78 -1.21 -10.29 3.53
CA THR A 78 -1.53 -11.57 4.17
C THR A 78 -2.38 -11.43 5.40
N CYS A 79 -2.58 -10.20 5.84
CA CYS A 79 -3.32 -9.85 7.03
C CYS A 79 -4.45 -8.90 6.69
N TYR A 80 -5.54 -9.41 6.14
CA TYR A 80 -6.87 -8.91 6.48
C TYR A 80 -7.75 -10.07 6.96
N GLN A 81 -7.22 -10.83 7.92
CA GLN A 81 -7.71 -12.11 8.42
C GLN A 81 -8.02 -13.23 7.40
N TYR A 82 -8.21 -12.97 6.11
CA TYR A 82 -8.49 -13.99 5.11
C TYR A 82 -8.19 -13.48 3.69
N ARG A 83 -7.01 -13.80 3.14
CA ARG A 83 -6.56 -13.51 1.76
C ARG A 83 -7.50 -14.08 0.67
N TYR A 84 -8.73 -13.60 0.61
CA TYR A 84 -9.75 -14.04 -0.31
C TYR A 84 -10.23 -12.86 -1.12
N LEU A 85 -10.59 -13.15 -2.36
CA LEU A 85 -11.43 -12.27 -3.15
C LEU A 85 -12.82 -12.27 -2.52
N TYR A 86 -13.39 -11.09 -2.32
CA TYR A 86 -14.76 -10.95 -1.87
C TYR A 86 -15.57 -10.21 -2.92
N ASP A 87 -16.76 -10.72 -3.21
CA ASP A 87 -17.81 -9.94 -3.84
C ASP A 87 -18.48 -9.10 -2.77
N LEU A 88 -18.60 -7.80 -3.01
CA LEU A 88 -19.44 -6.92 -2.20
C LEU A 88 -20.86 -7.06 -2.72
N VAL A 89 -21.77 -7.54 -1.86
CA VAL A 89 -23.17 -7.78 -2.22
C VAL A 89 -24.11 -6.86 -1.45
N ASP A 90 -25.06 -6.27 -2.17
CA ASP A 90 -26.24 -5.61 -1.62
C ASP A 90 -27.43 -6.58 -1.78
N GLY A 91 -27.80 -7.24 -0.67
CA GLY A 91 -28.64 -8.43 -0.70
C GLY A 91 -27.98 -9.55 -1.51
N GLU A 92 -28.52 -9.85 -2.69
CA GLU A 92 -27.99 -10.86 -3.62
C GLU A 92 -27.22 -10.28 -4.80
N THR A 93 -27.21 -8.94 -4.96
CA THR A 93 -26.63 -8.29 -6.12
C THR A 93 -25.16 -7.97 -5.86
N LYS A 94 -24.26 -8.45 -6.72
CA LYS A 94 -22.85 -8.02 -6.69
C LYS A 94 -22.77 -6.55 -7.10
N VAL A 95 -22.36 -5.71 -6.17
CA VAL A 95 -22.18 -4.26 -6.35
C VAL A 95 -20.73 -3.84 -6.21
N GLY A 96 -19.80 -4.78 -6.10
CA GLY A 96 -18.39 -4.47 -5.94
C GLY A 96 -17.54 -5.69 -5.66
N GLU A 97 -16.27 -5.45 -5.41
CA GLU A 97 -15.33 -6.47 -4.98
C GLU A 97 -14.23 -5.91 -4.10
N VAL A 98 -13.64 -6.79 -3.30
CA VAL A 98 -12.41 -6.57 -2.54
C VAL A 98 -11.39 -7.60 -2.99
N ASP A 99 -10.21 -7.13 -3.39
CA ASP A 99 -9.12 -7.98 -3.82
C ASP A 99 -8.28 -8.50 -2.63
N THR A 100 -7.29 -9.34 -2.94
CA THR A 100 -6.39 -9.94 -1.94
C THR A 100 -5.47 -8.92 -1.26
N GLU A 101 -5.36 -7.72 -1.83
CA GLU A 101 -4.55 -6.61 -1.31
C GLU A 101 -5.43 -5.60 -0.54
N SER A 102 -6.68 -5.97 -0.22
CA SER A 102 -7.67 -5.13 0.46
C SER A 102 -8.07 -3.87 -0.31
N ARG A 103 -7.80 -3.83 -1.63
CA ARG A 103 -8.37 -2.79 -2.49
C ARG A 103 -9.81 -3.14 -2.76
N PHE A 104 -10.68 -2.15 -2.67
CA PHE A 104 -12.08 -2.33 -2.99
C PHE A 104 -12.46 -1.54 -4.24
N LYS A 105 -13.50 -2.00 -4.91
CA LYS A 105 -14.16 -1.30 -6.00
C LYS A 105 -15.66 -1.50 -5.93
N LEU A 106 -16.43 -0.43 -5.99
CA LEU A 106 -17.88 -0.45 -6.07
C LEU A 106 -18.34 -0.17 -7.51
N TYR A 107 -19.22 -1.03 -8.00
CA TYR A 107 -19.88 -1.04 -9.30
C TYR A 107 -21.31 -0.56 -9.12
N GLY A 108 -21.63 0.65 -9.60
CA GLY A 108 -22.95 1.23 -9.41
C GLY A 108 -23.04 2.69 -9.85
N PRO A 109 -24.14 3.38 -9.48
CA PRO A 109 -24.40 4.77 -9.90
C PRO A 109 -23.37 5.77 -9.34
N ALA A 110 -22.69 5.44 -8.24
CA ALA A 110 -21.58 6.19 -7.69
C ALA A 110 -20.35 5.25 -7.58
N PRO A 111 -19.65 4.98 -8.69
CA PRO A 111 -18.50 4.09 -8.68
C PRO A 111 -17.38 4.72 -7.86
N CYS A 112 -16.79 3.93 -6.97
CA CYS A 112 -15.63 4.36 -6.19
C CYS A 112 -14.66 3.20 -5.98
N SER A 113 -13.42 3.54 -5.70
CA SER A 113 -12.35 2.60 -5.45
C SER A 113 -11.43 3.14 -4.37
N GLY A 114 -10.81 2.23 -3.62
CA GLY A 114 -9.92 2.63 -2.55
C GLY A 114 -9.34 1.42 -1.82
N LEU A 115 -9.03 1.62 -0.55
CA LEU A 115 -8.39 0.66 0.32
C LEU A 115 -9.17 0.53 1.63
N ILE A 116 -9.30 -0.71 2.12
CA ILE A 116 -9.69 -0.97 3.50
C ILE A 116 -8.41 -0.91 4.34
N SER A 117 -8.29 0.08 5.22
CA SER A 117 -7.03 0.33 5.92
C SER A 117 -7.16 0.06 7.41
N PRO A 118 -6.32 -0.83 7.98
CA PRO A 118 -6.32 -1.09 9.42
C PRO A 118 -5.70 0.07 10.21
N ARG A 119 -5.03 1.00 9.52
CA ARG A 119 -4.36 2.18 10.08
C ARG A 119 -5.35 3.27 10.49
N TYR A 120 -6.51 3.30 9.86
CA TYR A 120 -7.53 4.30 10.09
C TYR A 120 -8.73 3.57 10.65
N GLN A 121 -8.91 3.73 11.96
CA GLN A 121 -10.00 3.09 12.69
C GLN A 121 -10.91 4.16 13.29
N HIS A 122 -12.21 4.00 13.10
CA HIS A 122 -13.22 4.79 13.77
C HIS A 122 -13.89 3.90 14.80
N GLU A 123 -13.80 4.26 16.09
CA GLU A 123 -14.37 3.46 17.20
C GLU A 123 -13.85 2.00 17.25
N GLY A 124 -12.65 1.74 16.73
CA GLY A 124 -12.06 0.39 16.66
C GLY A 124 -12.42 -0.39 15.41
N GLU A 125 -13.25 0.17 14.52
CA GLU A 125 -13.66 -0.42 13.24
C GLU A 125 -12.83 0.12 12.08
N TRP A 126 -12.58 -0.72 11.08
CA TRP A 126 -11.71 -0.37 9.96
C TRP A 126 -12.39 0.57 8.97
N GLU A 127 -11.71 1.62 8.53
CA GLU A 127 -12.28 2.58 7.58
C GLU A 127 -12.10 2.14 6.12
N LEU A 128 -13.17 2.32 5.33
CA LEU A 128 -13.18 2.24 3.88
C LEU A 128 -12.77 3.60 3.32
N ARG A 129 -11.55 3.73 2.81
CA ARG A 129 -11.02 5.02 2.32
C ARG A 129 -10.67 4.98 0.85
N GLY A 130 -10.94 6.06 0.13
CA GLY A 130 -10.37 6.28 -1.18
C GLY A 130 -10.02 7.74 -1.39
N TYR A 131 -9.42 8.04 -2.54
CA TYR A 131 -9.04 9.39 -2.91
C TYR A 131 -9.98 9.89 -4.00
N VAL A 132 -10.77 10.90 -3.67
CA VAL A 132 -11.63 11.63 -4.62
C VAL A 132 -11.03 13.01 -4.76
N GLU A 133 -10.67 13.42 -5.98
CA GLU A 133 -10.10 14.75 -6.25
C GLU A 133 -8.89 15.09 -5.37
N TYR A 134 -8.02 14.11 -5.11
CA TYR A 134 -6.84 14.23 -4.23
C TYR A 134 -7.14 14.48 -2.74
N VAL A 135 -8.39 14.32 -2.30
CA VAL A 135 -8.79 14.38 -0.90
C VAL A 135 -9.13 12.98 -0.40
N ALA A 136 -8.52 12.60 0.74
CA ALA A 136 -8.84 11.35 1.42
C ALA A 136 -10.29 11.40 1.92
N THR A 137 -11.15 10.56 1.35
CA THR A 137 -12.57 10.49 1.65
C THR A 137 -12.89 9.15 2.30
N VAL A 138 -13.65 9.20 3.39
CA VAL A 138 -14.16 8.01 4.07
C VAL A 138 -15.49 7.63 3.43
N PHE A 139 -15.55 6.44 2.86
CA PHE A 139 -16.73 5.90 2.20
C PHE A 139 -17.57 5.01 3.12
N GLY A 140 -17.03 4.61 4.27
CA GLY A 140 -17.71 3.73 5.21
C GLY A 140 -16.78 3.09 6.23
N VAL A 141 -17.31 2.13 6.97
CA VAL A 141 -16.61 1.31 7.95
C VAL A 141 -16.83 -0.18 7.68
N VAL A 142 -15.86 -1.00 8.07
CA VAL A 142 -15.86 -2.46 7.89
C VAL A 142 -15.86 -3.13 9.25
N ARG A 143 -16.88 -3.95 9.51
CA ARG A 143 -17.06 -4.74 10.74
C ARG A 143 -17.12 -6.23 10.39
N GLY A 144 -15.99 -6.93 10.48
CA GLY A 144 -15.90 -8.33 10.05
C GLY A 144 -16.18 -8.49 8.55
N LEU A 145 -17.28 -9.17 8.18
CA LEU A 145 -17.73 -9.35 6.78
C LEU A 145 -18.84 -8.36 6.37
N GLU A 146 -19.14 -7.37 7.21
CA GLU A 146 -20.13 -6.34 6.91
C GLU A 146 -19.42 -5.01 6.59
N VAL A 147 -19.97 -4.29 5.61
CA VAL A 147 -19.53 -2.94 5.25
C VAL A 147 -20.70 -2.00 5.40
N GLU A 148 -20.54 -0.96 6.22
CA GLU A 148 -21.52 0.12 6.37
C GLU A 148 -20.99 1.34 5.62
N LEU A 149 -21.66 1.73 4.54
CA LEU A 149 -21.30 2.90 3.74
C LEU A 149 -21.73 4.19 4.43
N ALA A 150 -21.10 5.30 4.08
CA ALA A 150 -21.40 6.63 4.63
C ALA A 150 -22.84 7.11 4.36
N ASP A 151 -23.52 6.53 3.36
CA ASP A 151 -24.93 6.79 3.05
C ASP A 151 -25.90 5.90 3.86
N GLY A 152 -25.40 5.07 4.77
CA GLY A 152 -26.16 4.17 5.63
C GLY A 152 -26.49 2.80 5.00
N ARG A 153 -26.12 2.55 3.74
CA ARG A 153 -26.29 1.23 3.13
C ARG A 153 -25.34 0.21 3.75
N ARG A 154 -25.80 -1.04 3.84
CA ARG A 154 -25.03 -2.17 4.36
C ARG A 154 -24.79 -3.19 3.27
N LEU A 155 -23.51 -3.54 3.08
CA LEU A 155 -23.07 -4.56 2.14
C LEU A 155 -22.49 -5.74 2.91
N HIS A 156 -22.57 -6.92 2.32
CA HIS A 156 -21.89 -8.11 2.82
C HIS A 156 -20.72 -8.49 1.92
N MET A 157 -19.62 -8.91 2.54
CA MET A 157 -18.49 -9.53 1.86
C MET A 157 -18.75 -11.02 1.70
N ARG A 158 -19.07 -11.45 0.48
CA ARG A 158 -19.21 -12.87 0.13
C ARG A 158 -17.93 -13.34 -0.52
N ARG A 159 -17.32 -14.41 -0.01
CA ARG A 159 -16.11 -14.99 -0.62
C ARG A 159 -16.41 -15.33 -2.08
N ALA A 160 -15.67 -14.72 -2.99
CA ALA A 160 -15.74 -15.02 -4.40
C ALA A 160 -15.06 -16.37 -4.65
N THR A 161 -15.78 -17.27 -5.34
CA THR A 161 -15.18 -18.51 -5.84
C THR A 161 -14.41 -18.15 -7.10
N PRO A 162 -13.09 -18.37 -7.17
CA PRO A 162 -12.35 -18.03 -8.37
C PRO A 162 -12.88 -18.85 -9.54
N ALA A 163 -13.36 -18.20 -10.60
CA ALA A 163 -14.01 -18.88 -11.74
C ALA A 163 -13.10 -19.94 -12.39
N HIS A 164 -11.77 -19.80 -12.27
CA HIS A 164 -10.78 -20.77 -12.75
C HIS A 164 -10.73 -22.09 -11.96
N LEU A 165 -11.37 -22.19 -10.79
CA LEU A 165 -11.53 -23.45 -10.05
C LEU A 165 -12.79 -24.22 -10.45
N ILE A 166 -13.79 -23.57 -11.06
CA ILE A 166 -15.05 -24.21 -11.48
C ILE A 166 -14.84 -25.03 -12.76
N THR A 167 -13.97 -24.58 -13.67
CA THR A 167 -13.64 -25.33 -14.91
C THR A 167 -12.84 -26.61 -14.65
N ARG A 168 -12.06 -26.70 -13.58
CA ARG A 168 -11.24 -27.90 -13.30
C ARG A 168 -12.00 -29.10 -12.76
N TRP A 169 -13.22 -28.92 -12.25
CA TRP A 169 -14.07 -30.00 -11.72
C TRP A 169 -15.16 -30.46 -12.69
N ALA A 170 -15.56 -29.62 -13.65
CA ALA A 170 -16.51 -30.00 -14.69
C ALA A 170 -15.90 -30.96 -15.72
N ASP A 171 -14.62 -30.78 -16.07
CA ASP A 171 -13.91 -31.61 -17.07
C ASP A 171 -13.42 -32.98 -16.56
N ARG A 172 -13.63 -33.31 -15.27
CA ARG A 172 -13.25 -34.62 -14.71
C ARG A 172 -14.40 -35.61 -14.56
N ARG A 173 -15.60 -35.29 -15.07
CA ARG A 173 -16.78 -36.17 -15.01
C ARG A 173 -17.36 -36.55 -16.38
N GLN A 174 -16.64 -36.31 -17.46
CA GLN A 174 -16.87 -36.95 -18.77
C GLN A 174 -15.69 -37.88 -19.06
#